data_AF-A0A6A4JL32-F1
#
_entry.id   AF-A0A6A4JL32-F1
#
_cell.length_a   1.000
_cell.length_b   1.000
_cell.length_c   1.000
_cell.angle_alpha   90.00
_cell.angle_beta   90.00
_cell.angle_gamma   90.00
#
_symmetry.space_group_name_H-M   'P 1'
#
loop_
_entity.id
_entity.type
_entity.pdbx_description
1 polymer ?
#
loop_
_entity_poly.entity_id
_entity_poly.type
_entity_poly.pdbx_seq_one_letter_code
_entity_poly.pdbx_strand_id
1 'polypeptide(L)'
;MIDVAQADIDVQLFSNVLENGEFDLLPNYYAKLAAHQSTLRGDQNRMKDIEIPKSARPAQELLTIQLDKLIFKLRGILPKNAESSTTYVYGSK
;
A
#
# COMPACT_ATOMS: atom_id res chain seq x y z
N MET A 1 4.03 9.15 -7.41
CA MET A 1 3.92 10.01 -6.20
C MET A 1 2.47 10.25 -5.78
N ILE A 2 1.55 10.49 -6.73
CA ILE A 2 0.11 10.55 -6.44
C ILE A 2 -0.36 9.26 -5.75
N ASP A 3 0.15 8.11 -6.18
CA ASP A 3 -0.21 6.80 -5.60
C ASP A 3 0.26 6.62 -4.15
N VAL A 4 1.38 7.25 -3.76
CA VAL A 4 1.89 7.23 -2.37
C VAL A 4 0.97 8.04 -1.46
N ALA A 5 0.56 9.23 -1.92
CA ALA A 5 -0.34 10.10 -1.17
C ALA A 5 -1.73 9.45 -1.01
N GLN A 6 -2.28 8.87 -2.08
CA GLN A 6 -3.56 8.19 -2.05
C GLN A 6 -3.53 6.96 -1.13
N ALA A 7 -2.46 6.17 -1.19
CA ALA A 7 -2.31 5.00 -0.33
C ALA A 7 -2.18 5.37 1.16
N ASP A 8 -1.53 6.49 1.52
CA ASP A 8 -1.49 6.94 2.92
C ASP A 8 -2.87 7.43 3.40
N ILE A 9 -3.63 8.11 2.55
CA ILE A 9 -5.03 8.50 2.83
C ILE A 9 -5.89 7.24 3.07
N ASP A 10 -5.80 6.24 2.20
CA ASP A 10 -6.60 5.03 2.32
C ASP A 10 -6.22 4.19 3.55
N VAL A 11 -4.96 4.22 3.99
CA VAL A 11 -4.53 3.64 5.28
C VAL A 11 -5.19 4.37 6.45
N GLN A 12 -5.25 5.70 6.43
CA GLN A 12 -5.92 6.48 7.48
C GLN A 12 -7.43 6.19 7.52
N LEU A 13 -8.07 6.13 6.35
CA LEU A 13 -9.49 5.77 6.25
C LEU A 13 -9.76 4.36 6.80
N PHE A 14 -8.89 3.40 6.53
CA PHE A 14 -8.99 2.06 7.10
C PHE A 14 -8.90 2.09 8.64
N SER A 15 -7.97 2.86 9.21
CA SER A 15 -7.89 3.05 10.67
C SER A 15 -9.17 3.66 11.24
N ASN A 16 -9.72 4.70 10.60
CA ASN A 16 -10.96 5.33 11.05
C ASN A 16 -12.16 4.35 11.01
N VAL A 17 -12.26 3.53 9.97
CA VAL A 17 -13.31 2.50 9.85
C VAL A 17 -13.21 1.45 10.96
N LEU A 18 -11.98 1.05 11.34
CA LEU A 18 -11.75 0.17 12.48
C LEU A 18 -12.16 0.82 13.80
N GLU A 19 -11.79 2.09 14.02
CA GLU A 19 -12.12 2.84 15.24
C GLU A 19 -13.63 3.08 15.38
N ASN A 20 -14.33 3.31 14.27
CA ASN A 20 -15.78 3.52 14.23
C ASN A 20 -16.59 2.21 14.30
N GLY A 21 -15.94 1.04 14.19
CA GLY A 21 -16.62 -0.26 14.17
C GLY A 21 -17.39 -0.55 12.87
N GLU A 22 -17.06 0.13 11.77
CA GLU A 22 -17.70 0.00 10.46
C GLU A 22 -17.18 -1.24 9.69
N PHE A 23 -17.26 -2.41 10.33
CA PHE A 23 -16.59 -3.63 9.85
C PHE A 23 -17.04 -4.11 8.47
N ASP A 24 -18.26 -3.75 8.07
CA ASP A 24 -18.85 -4.09 6.77
C ASP A 24 -18.06 -3.49 5.60
N LEU A 25 -17.33 -2.39 5.83
CA LEU A 25 -16.53 -1.70 4.82
C LEU A 25 -15.10 -2.25 4.71
N LEU A 26 -14.63 -3.02 5.71
CA LEU A 26 -13.25 -3.51 5.74
C LEU A 26 -12.84 -4.30 4.51
N PRO A 27 -13.66 -5.21 3.94
CA PRO A 27 -13.27 -5.96 2.74
C PRO A 27 -12.92 -5.05 1.57
N ASN A 28 -13.66 -3.95 1.39
CA ASN A 28 -13.41 -2.98 0.33
C ASN A 28 -12.09 -2.24 0.54
N TYR A 29 -11.79 -1.85 1.78
CA TYR A 29 -10.51 -1.20 2.11
C TYR A 29 -9.34 -2.17 2.00
N TYR A 30 -9.49 -3.44 2.41
CA TYR A 30 -8.45 -4.44 2.22
C TYR A 30 -8.08 -4.62 0.73
N ALA A 31 -9.07 -4.71 -0.16
CA ALA A 31 -8.82 -4.81 -1.60
C ALA A 31 -8.08 -3.57 -2.16
N LYS A 32 -8.48 -2.36 -1.73
CA LYS A 32 -7.79 -1.11 -2.11
C LYS A 32 -6.34 -1.09 -1.62
N LEU A 33 -6.11 -1.41 -0.35
CA LEU A 33 -4.77 -1.43 0.24
C LEU A 33 -3.87 -2.48 -0.41
N ALA A 34 -4.42 -3.62 -0.86
CA ALA A 34 -3.67 -4.64 -1.58
C ALA A 34 -3.22 -4.15 -2.97
N ALA A 35 -4.09 -3.43 -3.69
CA ALA A 35 -3.73 -2.80 -4.97
C ALA A 35 -2.62 -1.75 -4.79
N HIS A 36 -2.71 -0.95 -3.72
CA HIS A 36 -1.66 0.01 -3.36
C HIS A 36 -0.33 -0.67 -3.04
N GLN A 37 -0.36 -1.78 -2.27
CA GLN A 37 0.85 -2.53 -1.94
C GLN A 37 1.57 -3.05 -3.19
N SER A 38 0.84 -3.59 -4.16
CA SER A 38 1.40 -4.08 -5.41
C SER A 38 2.03 -2.94 -6.24
N THR A 39 1.32 -1.83 -6.37
CA THR A 39 1.78 -0.63 -7.11
C THR A 39 3.04 -0.04 -6.48
N LEU A 40 3.03 0.16 -5.17
CA LEU A 40 4.16 0.74 -4.42
C LEU A 40 5.39 -0.16 -4.45
N ARG A 41 5.23 -1.48 -4.41
CA ARG A 41 6.36 -2.41 -4.63
C ARG A 41 6.96 -2.26 -6.02
N GLY A 42 6.13 -2.11 -7.05
CA GLY A 42 6.58 -1.82 -8.41
C GLY A 42 7.39 -0.54 -8.49
N ASP A 43 6.90 0.54 -7.87
CA ASP A 43 7.58 1.83 -7.83
C ASP A 43 8.87 1.81 -7.01
N GLN A 44 8.93 1.02 -5.92
CA GLN A 44 10.15 0.82 -5.14
C GLN A 44 11.27 0.21 -5.99
N ASN A 45 10.94 -0.80 -6.79
CA ASN A 45 11.90 -1.45 -7.67
C ASN A 45 12.38 -0.47 -8.74
N ARG A 46 11.45 0.26 -9.38
CA ARG A 46 11.79 1.29 -10.38
C ARG A 46 12.70 2.38 -9.81
N MET A 47 12.47 2.85 -8.58
CA MET A 47 13.32 3.87 -7.96
C MET A 47 14.75 3.40 -7.66
N LYS A 48 14.99 2.09 -7.51
CA LYS A 48 16.33 1.52 -7.34
C LYS A 48 17.10 1.46 -8.65
N ASP A 49 16.39 1.30 -9.77
CA ASP A 49 16.97 1.09 -11.09
C ASP A 49 17.15 2.40 -11.90
N ILE A 50 16.56 3.52 -11.44
CA ILE A 50 16.72 4.82 -12.09
C ILE A 50 18.09 5.42 -11.75
N GLU A 51 18.86 5.80 -12.77
CA GLU A 51 20.04 6.66 -12.61
C GLU A 51 19.60 8.10 -12.33
N ILE A 52 19.84 8.57 -11.11
CA ILE A 52 19.50 9.94 -10.68
C ILE A 52 20.77 10.80 -10.61
N PRO A 53 20.75 12.04 -11.16
CA PRO A 53 21.85 13.00 -11.00
C PRO A 53 22.24 13.19 -9.53
N LYS A 54 23.53 13.35 -9.24
CA LYS A 54 24.04 13.47 -7.85
C LYS A 54 23.34 14.57 -7.03
N SER A 55 22.93 15.66 -7.69
CA SER A 55 22.20 16.78 -7.06
C SER A 55 20.80 16.42 -6.56
N ALA A 56 20.17 15.37 -7.11
CA ALA A 56 18.83 14.94 -6.75
C ALA A 56 18.80 13.70 -5.82
N ARG A 57 19.97 13.19 -5.40
CA ARG A 57 20.09 12.07 -4.44
C ARG A 57 19.36 12.31 -3.11
N PRO A 58 19.43 13.49 -2.47
CA PRO A 58 18.70 13.71 -1.22
C PRO A 58 17.18 13.58 -1.38
N ALA A 59 16.64 14.02 -2.52
CA ALA A 59 15.23 13.88 -2.83
C ALA A 59 14.85 12.40 -3.06
N GLN A 60 15.70 11.63 -3.74
CA GLN A 60 15.53 10.18 -3.91
C GLN A 60 15.49 9.45 -2.56
N GLU A 61 16.41 9.79 -1.65
CA GLU A 61 16.46 9.20 -0.30
C GLU A 61 15.17 9.49 0.47
N LEU A 62 14.69 10.73 0.45
CA LEU A 62 13.43 11.12 1.10
C LEU A 62 12.23 10.36 0.52
N LEU A 63 12.14 10.24 -0.80
CA LEU A 63 11.06 9.51 -1.47
C LEU A 63 11.10 8.02 -1.11
N THR A 64 12.30 7.44 -1.08
CA THR A 64 12.50 6.04 -0.70
C THR A 64 12.06 5.81 0.73
N ILE A 65 12.43 6.69 1.67
CA ILE A 65 12.01 6.60 3.08
C ILE A 65 10.48 6.68 3.21
N GLN A 66 9.82 7.58 2.49
CA GLN A 66 8.36 7.70 2.53
C GLN A 66 7.69 6.44 2.00
N LEU A 67 8.20 5.90 0.89
CA LEU A 67 7.70 4.68 0.29
C LEU A 67 7.87 3.48 1.25
N ASP A 68 9.04 3.34 1.86
CA ASP A 68 9.35 2.27 2.80
C ASP A 68 8.47 2.33 4.05
N LYS A 69 8.24 3.53 4.60
CA LYS A 69 7.31 3.74 5.72
C LYS A 69 5.89 3.28 5.37
N LEU A 70 5.42 3.62 4.17
CA LEU A 70 4.08 3.26 3.73
C LEU A 70 3.94 1.75 3.48
N ILE A 71 4.93 1.14 2.83
CA ILE A 71 5.00 -0.31 2.65
C ILE A 71 5.03 -1.03 4.01
N PHE A 72 5.74 -0.48 5.00
CA PHE A 72 5.78 -1.03 6.35
C PHE A 72 4.39 -0.98 7.01
N LYS A 73 3.69 0.16 6.96
CA LYS A 73 2.30 0.28 7.45
C LYS A 73 1.39 -0.74 6.78
N LEU A 74 1.45 -0.85 5.45
CA LEU A 74 0.65 -1.79 4.68
C LEU A 74 0.92 -3.25 5.07
N ARG A 75 2.17 -3.63 5.37
CA ARG A 75 2.50 -4.98 5.88
C ARG A 75 1.93 -5.27 7.27
N GLY A 76 1.71 -4.23 8.08
CA GLY A 76 1.04 -4.37 9.38
C GLY A 76 -0.46 -4.65 9.24
N ILE A 77 -1.07 -4.21 8.14
CA ILE A 77 -2.50 -4.37 7.85
C ILE A 77 -2.76 -5.62 7.00
N LEU A 78 -1.92 -5.86 5.98
CA LEU A 78 -2.02 -6.93 5.02
C LEU A 78 -0.87 -7.93 5.22
N PRO A 79 -1.16 -9.22 5.49
CA PRO A 79 -0.12 -10.24 5.57
C PRO A 79 0.62 -10.37 4.22
N LYS A 80 1.87 -10.83 4.25
CA LYS A 80 2.79 -10.91 3.09
C LYS A 80 2.25 -11.61 1.82
N ASN A 81 1.12 -12.32 1.92
CA ASN A 81 0.51 -13.12 0.85
C ASN A 81 -0.92 -12.63 0.48
N ALA A 82 -1.29 -11.39 0.83
CA ALA A 82 -2.61 -10.84 0.49
C ALA A 82 -2.82 -10.66 -1.04
N GLU A 83 -1.74 -10.70 -1.82
CA GLU A 83 -1.80 -10.68 -3.29
C GLU A 83 -2.42 -11.96 -3.89
N SER A 84 -2.60 -13.03 -3.09
CA SER A 84 -3.05 -14.35 -3.59
C SER A 84 -4.54 -14.67 -3.38
N SER A 85 -5.32 -13.81 -2.71
CA SER A 85 -6.72 -14.11 -2.37
C SER A 85 -7.72 -13.70 -3.47
N THR A 86 -7.35 -13.85 -4.75
CA THR A 86 -8.35 -14.09 -5.80
C THR A 86 -8.84 -15.52 -5.69
N THR A 87 -9.88 -15.71 -4.86
CA THR A 87 -11.07 -16.56 -5.07
C THR A 87 -11.65 -16.93 -3.70
N TYR A 88 -12.49 -16.05 -3.12
CA TYR A 88 -13.50 -16.53 -2.18
C TYR A 88 -14.65 -17.08 -3.02
N VAL A 89 -14.64 -18.40 -3.27
CA VAL A 89 -15.86 -19.10 -3.70
C VAL A 89 -16.79 -19.12 -2.49
N TYR A 90 -17.58 -18.08 -2.32
CA TYR A 90 -18.77 -18.16 -1.48
C TYR A 90 -19.77 -19.05 -2.19
N GLY A 91 -19.91 -20.28 -1.71
CA GLY A 91 -21.11 -21.11 -1.80
C GLY A 91 -21.61 -21.49 -3.20
N SER A 92 -21.52 -22.77 -3.51
CA SER A 92 -22.66 -23.45 -4.13
C SER A 92 -22.82 -24.79 -3.43
N LYS A 93 -24.06 -25.03 -2.99
CA LYS A 93 -24.53 -26.18 -2.21
C LYS A 93 -24.17 -27.52 -2.83
#